data_AF-A0A927NJV9-F1
#
_entry.id   AF-A0A927NJV9-F1
#
_cell.length_a   1.000
_cell.length_b   1.000
_cell.length_c   1.000
_cell.angle_alpha   90.00
_cell.angle_beta   90.00
_cell.angle_gamma   90.00
#
_symmetry.space_group_name_H-M   'P 1'
#
loop_
_entity.id
_entity.type
_entity.pdbx_description
1 polymer ?
#
loop_
_entity_poly.entity_id
_entity_poly.type
_entity_poly.pdbx_seq_one_letter_code
_entity_poly.pdbx_strand_id
1 'polypeptide(L)'
;MKKFLAAIFAFVMCLALVACVPADLDKAEDKMEEAGYKVTVMSGDAAELLYGEEVVGLITATKAEGSGILNTKTYTVNAVLFESSKAAKDYAEDKDDVEVSGKWAISGDEEAIKAFKK
;
A
#
# COMPACT_ATOMS: atom_id res chain seq x y z
N MET A 1 -15.92 22.06 -40.82
CA MET A 1 -16.92 22.47 -39.81
C MET A 1 -17.86 21.31 -39.52
N LYS A 2 -17.70 20.66 -38.36
CA LYS A 2 -18.77 19.92 -37.66
C LYS A 2 -18.28 19.59 -36.23
N LYS A 3 -18.62 20.53 -35.34
CA LYS A 3 -18.99 20.38 -33.92
C LYS A 3 -17.94 19.79 -32.98
N PHE A 4 -17.16 20.72 -32.42
CA PHE A 4 -16.81 20.70 -31.00
C PHE A 4 -18.07 20.48 -30.15
N LEU A 5 -18.05 19.50 -29.25
CA LEU A 5 -18.74 19.62 -27.98
C LEU A 5 -17.99 18.77 -26.95
N ALA A 6 -17.26 19.48 -26.09
CA ALA A 6 -16.73 18.96 -24.84
C ALA A 6 -17.89 18.53 -23.94
N ALA A 7 -17.79 17.34 -23.35
CA ALA A 7 -18.59 16.93 -22.21
C ALA A 7 -17.63 16.57 -21.07
N ILE A 8 -17.14 17.63 -20.44
CA ILE A 8 -17.04 17.78 -18.98
C ILE A 8 -16.52 16.53 -18.26
N PHE A 9 -15.20 16.45 -18.24
CA PHE A 9 -14.41 15.84 -17.19
C PHE A 9 -14.89 16.44 -15.85
N ALA A 10 -15.66 15.68 -15.07
CA ALA A 10 -16.15 16.10 -13.77
C ALA A 10 -14.96 16.22 -12.80
N PHE A 11 -14.47 17.45 -12.66
CA PHE A 11 -13.51 17.84 -11.64
C PHE A 11 -14.24 18.01 -10.30
N VAL A 12 -13.63 17.43 -9.26
CA VAL A 12 -13.82 17.68 -7.82
C VAL A 12 -15.05 17.08 -7.13
N MET A 13 -14.81 15.94 -6.49
CA MET A 13 -15.18 15.77 -5.10
C MET A 13 -13.96 15.25 -4.32
N CYS A 14 -12.95 16.11 -4.15
CA CYS A 14 -12.01 15.97 -3.03
C CYS A 14 -12.74 16.39 -1.76
N LEU A 15 -13.53 15.48 -1.20
CA LEU A 15 -13.69 15.41 0.25
C LEU A 15 -12.80 14.25 0.66
N ALA A 16 -11.79 14.56 1.48
CA ALA A 16 -10.86 13.61 2.05
C ALA A 16 -11.65 12.49 2.77
N LEU A 17 -11.97 11.42 2.03
CA LEU A 17 -11.95 10.10 2.63
C LEU A 17 -10.53 10.01 3.16
N VAL A 18 -10.38 10.11 4.48
CA VAL A 18 -9.16 9.68 5.17
C VAL A 18 -8.91 8.30 4.59
N ALA A 19 -7.98 8.18 3.64
CA ALA A 19 -7.65 6.90 3.07
C ALA A 19 -7.27 6.06 4.28
N CYS A 20 -7.97 4.96 4.55
CA CYS A 20 -7.79 4.18 5.79
C CYS A 20 -6.39 3.52 5.89
N VAL A 21 -5.42 3.97 5.10
CA VAL A 21 -4.02 3.59 5.12
C VAL A 21 -3.25 4.46 6.13
N PRO A 22 -2.15 3.94 6.69
CA PRO A 22 -1.26 4.70 7.56
C PRO A 22 -0.69 5.94 6.85
N ALA A 23 -0.36 6.97 7.62
CA ALA A 23 0.19 8.21 7.06
C ALA A 23 1.65 8.06 6.60
N ASP A 24 2.42 7.22 7.29
CA ASP A 24 3.86 7.03 7.14
C ASP A 24 4.27 5.61 7.60
N LEU A 25 5.57 5.30 7.53
CA LEU A 25 6.13 4.00 7.92
C LEU A 25 5.92 3.72 9.41
N ASP A 26 6.17 4.69 10.29
CA ASP A 26 6.04 4.51 11.74
C ASP A 26 4.61 4.16 12.12
N LYS A 27 3.62 4.87 11.56
CA LYS A 27 2.20 4.57 11.79
C LYS A 27 1.78 3.24 11.18
N ALA A 28 2.41 2.82 10.09
CA ALA A 28 2.16 1.51 9.49
C ALA A 28 2.71 0.39 10.37
N GLU A 29 3.91 0.57 10.93
CA GLU A 29 4.54 -0.37 11.85
C GLU A 29 3.71 -0.52 13.12
N ASP A 30 3.46 0.58 13.84
CA ASP A 30 2.65 0.63 15.06
C ASP A 30 1.33 -0.15 14.88
N LYS A 31 0.61 0.19 13.81
CA LYS A 31 -0.72 -0.38 13.51
C LYS A 31 -0.67 -1.88 13.24
N MET A 32 0.31 -2.33 12.46
CA MET A 32 0.42 -3.74 12.09
C MET A 32 0.89 -4.58 13.28
N GLU A 33 1.78 -4.05 14.12
CA GLU A 33 2.17 -4.68 15.39
C GLU A 33 0.98 -4.79 16.36
N GLU A 34 0.18 -3.73 16.51
CA GLU A 34 -1.06 -3.75 17.30
C GLU A 34 -2.07 -4.78 16.77
N ALA A 35 -2.11 -5.01 15.45
CA ALA A 35 -2.91 -6.05 14.83
C ALA A 35 -2.32 -7.47 14.97
N GLY A 36 -1.17 -7.61 15.64
CA GLY A 36 -0.49 -8.87 15.93
C GLY A 36 0.37 -9.40 14.78
N TYR A 37 0.80 -8.54 13.86
CA TYR A 37 1.75 -8.90 12.82
C TYR A 37 3.19 -8.66 13.31
N LYS A 38 4.12 -9.49 12.85
CA LYS A 38 5.55 -9.19 12.90
C LYS A 38 5.88 -8.32 11.70
N VAL A 39 6.44 -7.14 11.98
CA VAL A 39 6.72 -6.11 10.96
C VAL A 39 8.23 -6.07 10.66
N THR A 40 8.56 -5.71 9.42
CA THR A 40 9.90 -5.35 8.98
C THR A 40 9.79 -4.09 8.13
N VAL A 41 10.56 -3.07 8.50
CA VAL A 41 10.62 -1.78 7.79
C VAL A 41 11.96 -1.67 7.06
N MET A 42 11.91 -1.22 5.82
CA MET A 42 13.08 -0.86 5.03
C MET A 42 12.88 0.55 4.48
N SER A 43 13.86 1.42 4.64
CA SER A 43 13.76 2.84 4.24
C SER A 43 15.07 3.37 3.68
N GLY A 44 15.03 4.55 3.06
CA GLY A 44 16.20 5.23 2.49
C GLY A 44 16.80 4.47 1.31
N ASP A 45 18.11 4.59 1.10
CA ASP A 45 18.84 4.07 -0.08
C ASP A 45 18.54 2.59 -0.40
N ALA A 46 18.30 1.76 0.63
CA ALA A 46 17.98 0.35 0.44
C ALA A 46 16.61 0.15 -0.23
N ALA A 47 15.62 0.98 0.10
CA ALA A 47 14.29 0.91 -0.48
C ALA A 47 14.29 1.45 -1.92
N GLU A 48 15.00 2.56 -2.17
CA GLU A 48 15.14 3.12 -3.53
C GLU A 48 15.82 2.12 -4.49
N LEU A 49 16.85 1.43 -4.02
CA LEU A 49 17.57 0.44 -4.83
C LEU A 49 16.67 -0.73 -5.30
N LEU A 50 15.67 -1.11 -4.50
CA LEU A 50 14.82 -2.27 -4.77
C LEU A 50 13.50 -1.91 -5.45
N TYR A 51 12.95 -0.74 -5.19
CA TYR A 51 11.60 -0.36 -5.61
C TYR A 51 11.56 0.82 -6.58
N GLY A 52 12.70 1.48 -6.81
CA GLY A 52 12.85 2.59 -7.75
C GLY A 52 12.93 3.95 -7.07
N GLU A 53 12.98 4.99 -7.91
CA GLU A 53 13.02 6.38 -7.45
C GLU A 53 11.71 6.78 -6.75
N GLU A 54 11.78 7.83 -5.92
CA GLU A 54 10.63 8.38 -5.19
C GLU A 54 10.02 7.39 -4.16
N VAL A 55 10.81 6.44 -3.66
CA VAL A 55 10.40 5.50 -2.61
C VAL A 55 10.89 6.00 -1.25
N VAL A 56 9.95 6.19 -0.33
CA VAL A 56 10.24 6.52 1.07
C VAL A 56 10.66 5.26 1.85
N GLY A 57 9.94 4.16 1.62
CA GLY A 57 10.24 2.88 2.22
C GLY A 57 9.22 1.80 1.94
N LEU A 58 9.43 0.65 2.57
CA LEU A 58 8.64 -0.57 2.48
C LEU A 58 8.31 -1.05 3.89
N ILE A 59 7.10 -1.53 4.06
CA ILE A 59 6.68 -2.39 5.16
C ILE A 59 6.38 -3.79 4.62
N THR A 60 6.97 -4.81 5.24
CA THR A 60 6.53 -6.20 5.13
C THR A 60 6.02 -6.65 6.49
N ALA A 61 4.76 -7.07 6.57
CA ALA A 61 4.15 -7.52 7.81
C ALA A 61 3.57 -8.92 7.66
N THR A 62 3.88 -9.81 8.62
CA THR A 62 3.49 -11.22 8.59
C THR A 62 2.79 -11.64 9.87
N LYS A 63 1.72 -12.43 9.77
CA LYS A 63 1.02 -13.02 10.93
C LYS A 63 0.78 -14.50 10.67
N ALA A 64 1.20 -15.35 11.59
CA ALA A 64 0.94 -16.78 11.54
C ALA A 64 -0.21 -17.12 12.48
N GLU A 65 -1.24 -17.79 11.97
CA GLU A 65 -2.39 -18.26 12.75
C GLU A 65 -2.54 -19.78 12.58
N GLY A 66 -2.83 -20.48 13.69
CA GLY A 66 -2.96 -21.93 13.74
C GLY A 66 -2.02 -22.59 14.74
N SER A 67 -2.20 -23.90 14.96
CA SER A 67 -1.37 -24.69 15.86
C SER A 67 -0.86 -25.94 15.13
N GLY A 68 0.47 -26.06 15.03
CA GLY A 68 1.17 -27.13 14.34
C GLY A 68 1.52 -26.82 12.88
N ILE A 69 2.62 -27.42 12.39
CA ILE A 69 3.21 -27.18 11.05
C ILE A 69 2.21 -27.34 9.91
N LEU A 70 1.25 -28.26 10.03
CA LEU A 70 0.30 -28.56 8.95
C LEU A 70 -0.94 -27.66 8.92
N ASN A 71 -1.20 -26.90 9.98
CA ASN A 71 -2.41 -26.07 10.13
C ASN A 71 -2.08 -24.58 10.32
N THR A 72 -0.83 -24.18 10.09
CA THR A 72 -0.41 -22.78 10.22
C THR A 72 -0.65 -22.09 8.88
N LYS A 73 -1.51 -21.07 8.88
CA LYS A 73 -1.66 -20.15 7.75
C LYS A 73 -0.86 -18.88 8.05
N THR A 74 -0.10 -18.42 7.08
CA THR A 74 0.64 -17.16 7.17
C THR A 74 -0.05 -16.13 6.30
N TYR A 75 -0.30 -14.97 6.88
CA TYR A 75 -0.82 -13.80 6.21
C TYR A 75 0.29 -12.78 6.03
N THR A 76 0.45 -12.26 4.83
CA THR A 76 1.50 -11.31 4.48
C THR A 76 0.91 -10.10 3.78
N VAL A 77 1.37 -8.90 4.14
CA VAL A 77 1.19 -7.69 3.34
C VAL A 77 2.56 -7.06 3.07
N ASN A 78 2.74 -6.61 1.84
CA ASN A 78 3.86 -5.78 1.42
C ASN A 78 3.28 -4.43 0.99
N ALA A 79 3.77 -3.34 1.57
CA ALA A 79 3.30 -2.01 1.28
C ALA A 79 4.48 -1.07 1.06
N VAL A 80 4.57 -0.51 -0.14
CA VAL A 80 5.62 0.45 -0.54
C VAL A 80 5.04 1.85 -0.43
N LEU A 81 5.70 2.70 0.34
CA LEU A 81 5.38 4.11 0.48
C LEU A 81 6.22 4.93 -0.50
N PHE A 82 5.54 5.70 -1.35
CA PHE A 82 6.17 6.62 -2.28
C PHE A 82 6.10 8.06 -1.80
N GLU A 83 6.93 8.93 -2.37
CA GLU A 83 6.89 10.37 -2.14
C GLU A 83 5.55 10.99 -2.60
N SER A 84 4.95 10.40 -3.65
CA SER A 84 3.70 10.88 -4.25
C SER A 84 2.74 9.76 -4.64
N SER A 85 1.44 10.09 -4.72
CA SER A 85 0.41 9.17 -5.22
C SER A 85 0.53 8.92 -6.72
N LYS A 86 1.23 9.78 -7.46
CA LYS A 86 1.56 9.54 -8.87
C LYS A 86 2.59 8.42 -8.98
N ALA A 87 3.70 8.52 -8.24
CA ALA A 87 4.74 7.50 -8.22
C ALA A 87 4.19 6.12 -7.80
N ALA A 88 3.30 6.07 -6.79
CA ALA A 88 2.63 4.83 -6.40
C ALA A 88 1.78 4.21 -7.53
N LYS A 89 1.11 5.03 -8.35
CA LYS A 89 0.33 4.58 -9.51
C LYS A 89 1.21 4.10 -10.65
N ASP A 90 2.25 4.86 -10.96
CA ASP A 90 3.21 4.49 -12.01
C ASP A 90 3.88 3.14 -11.65
N TYR A 91 4.22 2.92 -10.38
CA TYR A 91 4.75 1.64 -9.91
C TYR A 91 3.76 0.48 -10.10
N ALA A 92 2.46 0.71 -9.94
CA ALA A 92 1.43 -0.31 -10.02
C ALA A 92 0.88 -0.55 -11.44
N GLU A 93 1.22 0.29 -12.42
CA GLU A 93 0.60 0.30 -13.76
C GLU A 93 0.63 -1.08 -14.46
N ASP A 94 1.73 -1.80 -14.31
CA ASP A 94 1.96 -3.12 -14.92
C ASP A 94 1.85 -4.29 -13.92
N LYS A 95 1.22 -4.09 -12.75
CA LYS A 95 1.11 -5.12 -11.69
C LYS A 95 -0.34 -5.41 -11.35
N ASP A 96 -0.77 -6.63 -11.64
CA ASP A 96 -2.17 -7.07 -11.45
C ASP A 96 -2.57 -7.28 -9.98
N ASP A 97 -1.60 -7.45 -9.08
CA ASP A 97 -1.80 -7.80 -7.66
C ASP A 97 -1.49 -6.65 -6.68
N VAL A 98 -1.32 -5.42 -7.21
CA VAL A 98 -0.99 -4.23 -6.43
C VAL A 98 -2.15 -3.26 -6.41
N GLU A 99 -2.66 -2.96 -5.22
CA GLU A 99 -3.64 -1.89 -5.01
C GLU A 99 -2.96 -0.59 -4.59
N VAL A 100 -3.37 0.52 -5.18
CA VAL A 100 -2.90 1.86 -4.80
C VAL A 100 -3.91 2.58 -3.92
N SER A 101 -3.46 3.08 -2.77
CA SER A 101 -4.25 3.92 -1.87
C SER A 101 -3.40 5.05 -1.31
N GLY A 102 -3.70 6.29 -1.71
CA GLY A 102 -2.87 7.44 -1.40
C GLY A 102 -1.47 7.32 -2.00
N LYS A 103 -0.44 7.36 -1.15
CA LYS A 103 0.98 7.18 -1.53
C LYS A 103 1.46 5.72 -1.43
N TRP A 104 0.57 4.79 -1.10
CA TRP A 104 0.92 3.39 -0.89
C TRP A 104 0.59 2.54 -2.10
N ALA A 105 1.50 1.65 -2.48
CA ALA A 105 1.25 0.50 -3.33
C ALA A 105 1.29 -0.78 -2.47
N ILE A 106 0.20 -1.54 -2.45
CA ILE A 106 -0.07 -2.56 -1.43
C ILE A 106 -0.40 -3.89 -2.11
N SER A 107 0.27 -4.97 -1.73
CA SER A 107 -0.02 -6.33 -2.20
C SER A 107 0.04 -7.35 -1.06
N GLY A 108 -0.49 -8.55 -1.29
CA GLY A 108 -0.49 -9.65 -0.32
C GLY A 108 -1.88 -10.23 -0.05
N ASP A 109 -2.02 -10.90 1.09
CA ASP A 109 -3.26 -11.57 1.49
C ASP A 109 -4.36 -10.54 1.80
N GLU A 110 -5.58 -10.80 1.32
CA GLU A 110 -6.72 -9.90 1.50
C GLU A 110 -6.97 -9.53 2.98
N GLU A 111 -6.78 -10.49 3.89
CA GLU A 111 -6.90 -10.27 5.34
C GLU A 111 -5.81 -9.32 5.88
N ALA A 112 -4.57 -9.46 5.42
CA ALA A 112 -3.46 -8.59 5.81
C ALA A 112 -3.59 -7.18 5.21
N ILE A 113 -4.04 -7.08 3.96
CA ILE A 113 -4.35 -5.82 3.30
C ILE A 113 -5.48 -5.08 4.05
N LYS A 114 -6.53 -5.80 4.48
CA LYS A 114 -7.60 -5.22 5.31
C LYS A 114 -7.08 -4.73 6.66
N ALA A 115 -6.17 -5.46 7.30
CA ALA A 115 -5.54 -5.01 8.55
C ALA A 115 -4.73 -3.73 8.34
N PHE A 116 -3.92 -3.67 7.28
CA PHE A 116 -3.14 -2.49 6.91
C PHE A 116 -4.04 -1.26 6.66
N LYS A 117 -5.20 -1.47 6.05
CA LYS A 117 -6.16 -0.41 5.68
C LYS A 117 -7.24 -0.11 6.73
N LYS A 118 -7.15 -0.55 7.97
CA LYS A 118 -8.22 -0.31 8.98
C LYS A 118 -7.95 0.86 9.89
#